data_AF-A0A1M4YRQ9-F1
#
_entry.id   AF-A0A1M4YRQ9-F1
#
_cell.length_a   1.000
_cell.length_b   1.000
_cell.length_c   1.000
_cell.angle_alpha   90.00
_cell.angle_beta   90.00
_cell.angle_gamma   90.00
#
_symmetry.space_group_name_H-M   'P 1'
#
loop_
_entity.id
_entity.type
_entity.pdbx_description
1 polymer ?
#
loop_
_entity_poly.entity_id
_entity_poly.type
_entity_poly.pdbx_seq_one_letter_code
_entity_poly.pdbx_strand_id
1 'polypeptide(L)'
;MISMKQYFNQSIVVSCCAVTMLLACTQPTLQSDDSQRNGGMVHVPAGWFWRGLSEETMYRFVAACIQERDAGEDCAGWFRVATPRNQVWLDAFWIDRLEVSNADFRQFVQATGHVTDAERENKGAVRREQDGTWGWFMVDGANWRSPQGADSHMEAGNHPVLQVS
;
A
#
# COMPACT_ATOMS: atom_id res chain seq x y z
N MET A 1 -30.56 25.95 -3.45
CA MET A 1 -31.57 26.98 -3.09
C MET A 1 -32.16 26.55 -1.76
N ILE A 2 -32.08 27.22 -0.60
CA ILE A 2 -31.77 28.59 -0.14
C ILE A 2 -31.13 28.41 1.27
N SER A 3 -29.88 28.83 1.49
CA SER A 3 -29.45 29.94 2.38
C SER A 3 -30.16 30.07 3.74
N MET A 4 -29.40 29.99 4.85
CA MET A 4 -29.60 30.87 6.00
C MET A 4 -28.27 31.13 6.71
N LYS A 5 -27.89 32.42 6.72
CA LYS A 5 -26.71 33.01 7.36
C LYS A 5 -26.92 33.19 8.87
N GLN A 6 -25.85 32.95 9.62
CA GLN A 6 -25.22 33.77 10.68
C GLN A 6 -26.03 34.23 11.91
N TYR A 7 -25.24 34.57 12.94
CA TYR A 7 -25.54 35.26 14.21
C TYR A 7 -25.78 34.30 15.40
N PHE A 8 -25.20 34.49 16.60
CA PHE A 8 -24.51 35.63 17.19
C PHE A 8 -23.60 35.13 18.34
N ASN A 9 -22.51 35.88 18.54
CA ASN A 9 -21.48 35.76 19.58
C ASN A 9 -22.00 36.32 20.92
N GLN A 10 -21.77 35.65 22.06
CA GLN A 10 -21.91 36.27 23.39
C GLN A 10 -20.78 35.79 24.30
N SER A 11 -19.83 36.69 24.52
CA SER A 11 -18.85 36.65 25.60
C SER A 11 -19.56 36.87 26.93
N ILE A 12 -19.39 35.95 27.88
CA ILE A 12 -19.63 36.23 29.30
C ILE A 12 -18.34 35.91 30.05
N VAL A 13 -17.66 36.97 30.46
CA VAL A 13 -16.59 36.96 31.46
C VAL A 13 -17.27 36.82 32.82
N VAL A 14 -17.05 35.70 33.53
CA VAL A 14 -17.39 35.60 34.96
C VAL A 14 -16.10 35.45 35.75
N SER A 15 -16.00 36.38 36.70
CA SER A 15 -14.89 36.65 37.59
C SER A 15 -14.58 35.50 38.55
N CYS A 16 -13.31 35.49 38.94
CA CYS A 16 -12.63 34.61 39.89
C CYS A 16 -13.33 34.56 41.26
N CYS A 17 -13.51 33.37 41.82
CA CYS A 17 -13.51 33.13 43.26
C CYS A 17 -13.01 31.71 43.53
N ALA A 18 -11.99 31.63 44.38
CA ALA A 18 -11.28 30.43 44.78
C ALA A 18 -12.19 29.37 45.40
N VAL A 19 -11.82 28.08 45.26
CA VAL A 19 -11.81 27.04 46.32
C VAL A 19 -11.60 25.64 45.68
N THR A 20 -10.61 24.91 46.22
CA THR A 20 -10.33 23.45 46.13
C THR A 20 -9.87 22.80 44.81
N MET A 21 -8.58 22.43 44.84
CA MET A 21 -7.88 21.27 44.27
C MET A 21 -8.66 20.19 43.49
N LEU A 22 -7.99 19.74 42.41
CA LEU A 22 -8.16 18.50 41.63
C LEU A 22 -9.27 18.48 40.56
N LEU A 23 -9.09 19.32 39.54
CA LEU A 23 -9.47 18.95 38.17
C LEU A 23 -8.20 18.79 37.36
N ALA A 24 -7.76 17.55 37.21
CA ALA A 24 -6.81 17.20 36.17
C ALA A 24 -7.44 17.57 34.83
N CYS A 25 -6.87 18.57 34.16
CA CYS A 25 -7.11 18.78 32.74
C CYS A 25 -6.62 17.53 32.00
N THR A 26 -7.51 16.56 31.76
CA THR A 26 -7.33 15.61 30.66
C THR A 26 -7.54 16.40 29.38
N GLN A 27 -6.50 17.11 28.95
CA GLN A 27 -6.44 17.58 27.58
C GLN A 27 -6.55 16.34 26.69
N PRO A 28 -7.47 16.30 25.72
CA PRO A 28 -7.38 15.30 24.68
C PRO A 28 -6.03 15.55 24.02
N THR A 29 -5.12 14.59 24.13
CA THR A 29 -3.94 14.54 23.28
C THR A 29 -4.47 14.46 21.86
N LEU A 30 -4.55 15.61 21.19
CA LEU A 30 -4.53 15.67 19.74
C LEU A 30 -3.22 14.99 19.35
N GLN A 31 -3.28 13.69 19.07
CA GLN A 31 -2.26 13.02 18.30
C GLN A 31 -2.21 13.82 17.00
N SER A 32 -1.21 14.69 16.90
CA SER A 32 -0.85 15.31 15.63
C SER A 32 -0.71 14.17 14.64
N ASP A 33 -1.51 14.21 13.60
CA ASP A 33 -1.52 13.24 12.52
C ASP A 33 -0.13 13.20 11.86
N ASP A 34 0.75 12.34 12.40
CA ASP A 34 2.13 12.14 11.93
C ASP A 34 2.16 11.65 10.47
N SER A 35 1.01 11.21 9.91
CA SER A 35 0.89 10.83 8.50
C SER A 35 1.14 12.00 7.53
N GLN A 36 0.95 13.25 7.98
CA GLN A 36 1.18 14.44 7.14
C GLN A 36 2.66 14.88 7.09
N ARG A 37 3.51 14.45 8.03
CA ARG A 37 4.88 14.97 8.14
C ARG A 37 5.90 14.29 7.23
N ASN A 38 5.65 13.04 6.86
CA ASN A 38 6.57 12.22 6.05
C ASN A 38 5.88 11.68 4.79
N GLY A 39 5.09 12.51 4.11
CA GLY A 39 4.50 12.13 2.82
C GLY A 39 3.57 10.90 2.86
N GLY A 40 2.91 10.62 3.99
CA GLY A 40 2.04 9.46 4.14
C GLY A 40 2.72 8.15 4.57
N MET A 41 4.04 8.16 4.79
CA MET A 41 4.79 7.01 5.30
C MET A 41 4.42 6.64 6.74
N VAL A 42 4.67 5.39 7.11
CA VAL A 42 4.50 4.86 8.47
C VAL A 42 5.87 4.52 9.06
N HIS A 43 6.09 4.93 10.31
CA HIS A 43 7.26 4.56 11.08
C HIS A 43 7.11 3.13 11.62
N VAL A 44 8.03 2.26 11.22
CA VAL A 44 8.16 0.91 11.76
C VAL A 44 9.27 0.95 12.82
N PRO A 45 8.96 0.66 14.10
CA PRO A 45 9.96 0.68 15.16
C PRO A 45 10.99 -0.44 14.98
N ALA A 46 12.19 -0.22 15.51
CA ALA A 46 13.22 -1.25 15.58
C ALA A 46 12.73 -2.44 16.42
N GLY A 47 13.13 -3.65 16.03
CA GLY A 47 12.76 -4.82 16.82
C GLY A 47 13.09 -6.16 16.18
N TRP A 48 12.90 -7.19 16.98
CA TRP A 48 12.94 -8.58 16.54
C TRP A 48 11.57 -8.99 15.99
N PHE A 49 11.58 -9.73 14.88
CA PHE A 49 10.41 -10.43 14.39
C PHE A 49 10.79 -11.77 13.75
N TRP A 50 9.80 -12.62 13.55
CA TRP A 50 9.96 -13.89 12.85
C TRP A 50 9.67 -13.71 11.37
N ARG A 51 10.68 -13.92 10.52
CA ARG A 51 10.52 -13.96 9.07
C ARG A 51 10.43 -15.42 8.60
N GLY A 52 9.48 -15.70 7.71
CA GLY A 52 9.27 -17.04 7.16
C GLY A 52 8.40 -17.93 8.04
N LEU A 53 8.01 -19.08 7.49
CA LEU A 53 7.10 -20.04 8.12
C LEU A 53 7.88 -21.11 8.91
N SER A 54 7.27 -21.58 10.00
CA SER A 54 7.71 -22.83 10.63
C SER A 54 7.31 -24.01 9.75
N GLU A 55 8.01 -25.13 9.85
CA GLU A 55 7.67 -26.36 9.11
C GLU A 55 6.23 -26.79 9.38
N GLU A 56 5.78 -26.77 10.64
CA GLU A 56 4.41 -27.10 11.02
C GLU A 56 3.37 -26.21 10.32
N THR A 57 3.63 -24.90 10.24
CA THR A 57 2.73 -23.97 9.55
C THR A 57 2.75 -24.18 8.04
N MET A 58 3.93 -24.45 7.47
CA MET A 58 4.06 -24.80 6.07
C MET A 58 3.23 -26.06 5.75
N TYR A 59 3.33 -27.13 6.54
CA TYR A 59 2.52 -28.34 6.32
C TYR A 59 1.01 -28.07 6.40
N ARG A 60 0.57 -27.18 7.30
CA ARG A 60 -0.84 -26.77 7.33
C ARG A 60 -1.27 -26.05 6.04
N PHE A 61 -0.47 -25.15 5.52
CA PHE A 61 -0.78 -24.45 4.27
C PHE A 61 -0.73 -25.36 3.05
N VAL A 62 0.21 -26.30 2.99
CA VAL A 62 0.26 -27.33 1.95
C VAL A 62 -1.00 -28.19 2.01
N ALA A 63 -1.41 -28.64 3.20
CA ALA A 63 -2.63 -29.43 3.36
C ALA A 63 -3.87 -28.65 2.92
N ALA A 64 -4.00 -27.37 3.30
CA ALA A 64 -5.11 -26.52 2.86
C ALA A 64 -5.13 -26.32 1.34
N CYS A 65 -3.97 -26.06 0.74
CA CYS A 65 -3.82 -25.89 -0.71
C CYS A 65 -4.30 -27.13 -1.48
N ILE A 66 -3.94 -28.34 -1.03
CA ILE A 66 -4.37 -29.59 -1.65
C ILE A 66 -5.90 -29.78 -1.57
N GLN A 67 -6.56 -29.23 -0.54
CA GLN A 67 -8.02 -29.35 -0.38
C GLN A 67 -8.79 -28.32 -1.21
N GLU A 68 -8.23 -27.13 -1.42
CA GLU A 68 -8.95 -25.97 -1.98
C GLU A 68 -8.65 -25.71 -3.46
N ARG A 69 -7.54 -26.23 -4.00
CA ARG A 69 -7.09 -25.94 -5.37
C ARG A 69 -7.29 -27.12 -6.33
N ASP A 70 -7.31 -26.80 -7.61
CA ASP A 70 -7.41 -27.77 -8.70
C ASP A 70 -6.26 -28.79 -8.67
N ALA A 71 -6.55 -30.02 -9.11
CA ALA A 71 -5.57 -31.10 -9.17
C ALA A 71 -4.42 -30.77 -10.15
N GLY A 72 -3.18 -30.79 -9.66
CA GLY A 72 -1.97 -30.59 -10.48
C GLY A 72 -1.06 -29.44 -10.04
N GLU A 73 -1.44 -28.63 -9.05
CA GLU A 73 -0.62 -27.55 -8.49
C GLU A 73 0.52 -28.09 -7.59
N ASP A 74 1.73 -27.51 -7.68
CA ASP A 74 2.85 -27.83 -6.77
C ASP A 74 2.72 -27.06 -5.45
N CYS A 75 1.69 -27.41 -4.67
CA CYS A 75 1.41 -26.81 -3.36
C CYS A 75 2.64 -26.89 -2.43
N ALA A 76 3.40 -27.98 -2.46
CA ALA A 76 4.58 -28.14 -1.60
C ALA A 76 5.70 -27.19 -2.00
N GLY A 77 6.00 -27.08 -3.30
CA GLY A 77 7.03 -26.18 -3.82
C GLY A 77 6.78 -24.72 -3.49
N TRP A 78 5.53 -24.26 -3.62
CA TRP A 78 5.15 -22.86 -3.34
C TRP A 78 5.40 -22.43 -1.90
N PHE A 79 5.12 -23.30 -0.92
CA PHE A 79 5.29 -22.94 0.49
C PHE A 79 6.69 -23.28 1.03
N ARG A 80 7.41 -24.24 0.41
CA ARG A 80 8.75 -24.62 0.88
C ARG A 80 9.74 -23.46 0.81
N VAL A 81 9.62 -22.55 -0.17
CA VAL A 81 10.51 -21.38 -0.27
C VAL A 81 10.29 -20.34 0.85
N ALA A 82 9.18 -20.44 1.58
CA ALA A 82 8.88 -19.55 2.70
C ALA A 82 9.48 -20.01 4.04
N THR A 83 10.15 -21.18 4.08
CA THR A 83 10.85 -21.70 5.27
C THR A 83 12.37 -21.51 5.13
N PRO A 84 13.16 -21.59 6.21
CA PRO A 84 12.75 -21.74 7.60
C PRO A 84 12.32 -20.42 8.25
N ARG A 85 11.66 -20.52 9.39
CA ARG A 85 11.37 -19.37 10.26
C ARG A 85 12.65 -18.91 10.93
N ASN A 86 13.06 -17.69 10.65
CA ASN A 86 14.27 -17.07 11.17
C ASN A 86 13.92 -15.87 12.04
N GLN A 87 14.63 -15.68 13.15
CA GLN A 87 14.54 -14.45 13.94
C GLN A 87 15.40 -13.38 13.27
N VAL A 88 14.81 -12.23 12.95
CA VAL A 88 15.48 -11.12 12.26
C VAL A 88 15.31 -9.85 13.08
N TRP A 89 16.40 -9.12 13.25
CA TRP A 89 16.37 -7.75 13.78
C TRP A 89 16.38 -6.76 12.63
N LEU A 90 15.55 -5.73 12.72
CA LEU A 90 15.65 -4.55 11.88
C LEU A 90 15.71 -3.31 12.77
N ASP A 91 16.54 -2.35 12.37
CA ASP A 91 16.49 -1.00 12.93
C ASP A 91 15.20 -0.30 12.52
N ALA A 92 14.89 0.84 13.14
CA ALA A 92 13.69 1.59 12.82
C ALA A 92 13.79 2.20 11.42
N PHE A 93 12.69 2.17 10.67
CA PHE A 93 12.63 2.70 9.32
C PHE A 93 11.24 3.24 8.99
N TRP A 94 11.15 4.00 7.90
CA TRP A 94 9.87 4.44 7.34
C TRP A 94 9.54 3.59 6.12
N ILE A 95 8.27 3.25 5.95
CA ILE A 95 7.76 2.57 4.77
C ILE A 95 6.47 3.25 4.30
N ASP A 96 6.26 3.30 2.99
CA ASP A 96 5.00 3.80 2.43
C ASP A 96 3.82 2.98 2.95
N ARG A 97 2.72 3.66 3.27
CA ARG A 97 1.47 3.00 3.67
C ARG A 97 0.77 2.32 2.51
N LEU A 98 0.90 2.90 1.32
CA LEU A 98 0.23 2.50 0.09
C LEU A 98 1.30 2.29 -1.00
N GLU A 99 0.94 1.49 -2.00
CA GLU A 99 1.76 1.35 -3.19
C GLU A 99 1.83 2.69 -3.94
N VAL A 100 2.92 2.90 -4.69
CA VAL A 100 3.09 4.10 -5.53
C VAL A 100 1.96 4.16 -6.55
N SER A 101 1.22 5.25 -6.55
CA SER A 101 0.05 5.38 -7.44
C SER A 101 0.43 5.87 -8.84
N ASN A 102 -0.48 5.70 -9.79
CA ASN A 102 -0.39 6.29 -11.13
C ASN A 102 -0.23 7.82 -11.09
N ALA A 103 -0.79 8.50 -10.08
CA ALA A 103 -0.65 9.94 -9.91
C ALA A 103 0.77 10.30 -9.43
N ASP A 104 1.30 9.59 -8.45
CA ASP A 104 2.63 9.83 -7.89
C ASP A 104 3.71 9.55 -8.93
N PHE A 105 3.62 8.41 -9.64
CA PHE A 105 4.57 8.05 -10.68
C PHE A 105 4.55 9.05 -11.85
N ARG A 106 3.37 9.57 -12.21
CA ARG A 106 3.25 10.62 -13.23
C ARG A 106 3.94 11.91 -12.80
N GLN A 107 3.83 12.32 -11.53
CA GLN A 107 4.56 13.49 -11.03
C GLN A 107 6.08 13.27 -11.12
N PHE A 108 6.55 12.09 -10.73
CA PHE A 108 7.95 11.71 -10.87
C PHE A 108 8.43 11.79 -12.33
N VAL A 109 7.69 11.19 -13.27
CA VAL A 109 8.03 11.24 -14.71
C VAL A 109 8.02 12.67 -15.24
N GLN A 110 7.03 13.50 -14.86
CA GLN A 110 6.97 14.91 -15.27
C GLN A 110 8.15 15.73 -14.74
N ALA A 111 8.60 15.46 -13.52
CA ALA A 111 9.71 16.17 -12.90
C ALA A 111 11.08 15.77 -13.45
N THR A 112 11.24 14.51 -13.88
CA THR A 112 12.55 13.93 -14.22
C THR A 112 12.74 13.63 -15.70
N GLY A 113 11.65 13.54 -16.47
CA GLY A 113 11.68 13.01 -17.83
C GLY A 113 12.00 11.51 -17.89
N HIS A 114 11.80 10.77 -16.79
CA HIS A 114 12.07 9.33 -16.74
C HIS A 114 11.27 8.54 -17.79
N VAL A 115 11.93 7.55 -18.37
CA VAL A 115 11.37 6.59 -19.33
C VAL A 115 11.59 5.20 -18.74
N THR A 116 10.52 4.42 -18.59
CA THR A 116 10.59 3.05 -18.04
C THR A 116 11.23 2.08 -19.04
N ASP A 117 11.70 0.93 -18.56
CA ASP A 117 12.21 -0.10 -19.48
C ASP A 117 11.13 -0.61 -20.44
N ALA A 118 9.89 -0.77 -19.98
CA ALA A 118 8.77 -1.17 -20.83
C ALA A 118 8.53 -0.17 -22.00
N GLU A 119 8.71 1.13 -21.77
CA GLU A 119 8.67 2.14 -22.83
C GLU A 119 9.88 2.03 -23.77
N ARG A 120 11.09 1.79 -23.26
CA ARG A 120 12.30 1.63 -24.08
C ARG A 120 12.23 0.40 -24.98
N GLU A 121 11.72 -0.70 -24.43
CA GLU A 121 11.56 -1.97 -25.14
C GLU A 121 10.28 -2.03 -25.99
N ASN A 122 9.37 -1.08 -25.80
CA ASN A 122 8.05 -1.02 -26.40
C ASN A 122 7.21 -2.29 -26.15
N LYS A 123 7.32 -2.90 -24.97
CA LYS A 123 6.56 -4.10 -24.58
C LYS A 123 6.55 -4.29 -23.07
N GLY A 124 5.51 -4.96 -22.58
CA GLY A 124 5.35 -5.32 -21.18
C GLY A 124 4.62 -6.66 -21.03
N ALA A 125 4.78 -7.30 -19.87
CA ALA A 125 4.13 -8.57 -19.58
C ALA A 125 2.69 -8.33 -19.10
N VAL A 126 1.70 -8.85 -19.82
CA VAL A 126 0.28 -8.68 -19.50
C VAL A 126 -0.35 -10.04 -19.18
N ARG A 127 -1.05 -10.12 -18.04
CA ARG A 127 -1.85 -11.29 -17.69
C ARG A 127 -3.16 -11.24 -18.47
N ARG A 128 -3.36 -12.17 -19.39
CA ARG A 128 -4.62 -12.27 -20.16
C ARG A 128 -4.94 -13.71 -20.53
N GLU A 129 -6.17 -13.90 -20.99
CA GLU A 129 -6.59 -15.13 -21.65
C GLU A 129 -6.27 -15.04 -23.14
N GLN A 130 -5.72 -16.10 -23.71
CA GLN A 130 -5.52 -16.26 -25.13
C GLN A 130 -5.79 -17.72 -25.50
N ASP A 131 -6.66 -17.96 -26.48
CA ASP A 131 -7.04 -19.30 -26.96
C ASP A 131 -7.50 -20.24 -25.84
N GLY A 132 -8.32 -19.73 -24.91
CA GLY A 132 -8.84 -20.49 -23.76
C GLY A 132 -7.81 -20.73 -22.64
N THR A 133 -6.60 -20.16 -22.76
CA THR A 133 -5.52 -20.35 -21.79
C THR A 133 -5.11 -19.04 -21.17
N TRP A 134 -5.17 -19.00 -19.84
CA TRP A 134 -4.69 -17.87 -19.05
C TRP A 134 -3.16 -17.93 -18.90
N GLY A 135 -2.43 -17.01 -19.54
CA GLY A 135 -0.97 -16.86 -19.37
C GLY A 135 -0.48 -15.42 -19.14
N TRP A 136 0.84 -15.29 -19.03
CA TRP A 136 1.57 -14.04 -19.16
C TRP A 136 2.09 -13.92 -20.58
N PHE A 137 1.79 -12.82 -21.25
CA PHE A 137 2.18 -12.60 -22.64
C PHE A 137 2.91 -11.26 -22.75
N MET A 138 3.99 -11.23 -23.53
CA MET A 138 4.62 -9.97 -23.92
C MET A 138 3.71 -9.28 -24.94
N VAL A 139 3.27 -8.07 -24.61
CA VAL A 139 2.36 -7.27 -25.43
C VAL A 139 3.06 -5.99 -25.83
N ASP A 140 3.13 -5.74 -27.13
CA ASP A 140 3.71 -4.52 -27.69
C ASP A 140 2.95 -3.27 -27.22
N GLY A 141 3.70 -2.22 -26.90
CA GLY A 141 3.16 -0.96 -26.38
C GLY A 141 2.61 -1.03 -24.96
N ALA A 142 2.65 -2.19 -24.28
CA ALA A 142 2.28 -2.27 -22.88
C ALA A 142 3.33 -1.57 -21.99
N ASN A 143 2.89 -0.57 -21.23
CA ASN A 143 3.72 0.21 -20.30
C ASN A 143 2.83 0.83 -19.21
N TRP A 144 3.40 1.62 -18.29
CA TRP A 144 2.64 2.17 -17.17
C TRP A 144 1.46 3.09 -17.56
N ARG A 145 1.50 3.76 -18.73
CA ARG A 145 0.39 4.58 -19.24
C ARG A 145 -0.68 3.76 -19.96
N SER A 146 -0.29 2.57 -20.45
CA SER A 146 -1.12 1.66 -21.24
C SER A 146 -0.88 0.22 -20.79
N PRO A 147 -1.31 -0.17 -19.56
CA PRO A 147 -0.83 -1.39 -18.90
C PRO A 147 -1.21 -2.70 -19.58
N GLN A 148 -2.22 -2.68 -20.46
CA GLN A 148 -2.72 -3.85 -21.21
C GLN A 148 -2.33 -3.83 -22.70
N GLY A 149 -1.50 -2.88 -23.14
CA GLY A 149 -1.09 -2.70 -24.54
C GLY A 149 -1.49 -1.35 -25.12
N ALA A 150 -1.03 -1.03 -26.34
CA ALA A 150 -1.13 0.32 -26.92
C ALA A 150 -2.53 0.96 -26.94
N ASP A 151 -3.59 0.14 -27.08
CA ASP A 151 -4.99 0.62 -27.12
C ASP A 151 -5.62 0.77 -25.72
N SER A 152 -4.87 0.46 -24.66
CA SER A 152 -5.30 0.60 -23.27
C SER A 152 -4.86 1.92 -22.67
N HIS A 153 -5.50 2.27 -21.56
CA HIS A 153 -5.15 3.42 -20.73
C HIS A 153 -4.98 2.96 -19.29
N MET A 154 -4.13 3.68 -18.56
CA MET A 154 -3.99 3.47 -17.12
C MET A 154 -5.34 3.73 -16.42
N GLU A 155 -5.57 2.97 -15.35
CA GLU A 155 -6.69 3.14 -14.42
C GLU A 155 -6.63 4.49 -13.69
N ALA A 156 -7.60 4.75 -12.81
CA ALA A 156 -7.66 5.98 -12.03
C ALA A 156 -6.34 6.27 -11.28
N GLY A 157 -6.08 7.56 -11.04
CA GLY A 157 -4.79 8.04 -10.54
C GLY A 157 -4.35 7.47 -9.18
N ASN A 158 -5.29 6.99 -8.37
CA ASN A 158 -5.03 6.38 -7.07
C ASN A 158 -4.81 4.85 -7.13
N HIS A 159 -4.88 4.23 -8.30
CA HIS A 159 -4.47 2.84 -8.48
C HIS A 159 -2.94 2.74 -8.50
N PRO A 160 -2.39 1.59 -8.07
CA PRO A 160 -0.96 1.32 -8.16
C PRO A 160 -0.46 1.43 -9.60
N VAL A 161 0.73 2.00 -9.77
CA VAL A 161 1.41 2.00 -11.06
C VAL A 161 1.90 0.59 -11.41
N LEU A 162 1.74 0.20 -12.68
CA LEU A 162 2.15 -1.12 -13.20
C LEU A 162 3.23 -0.96 -14.28
N GLN A 163 3.82 -2.09 -14.73
CA GLN A 163 4.84 -2.12 -15.80
C GLN A 163 6.07 -1.23 -15.51
N VAL A 164 6.54 -1.22 -14.26
CA VAL A 164 7.69 -0.41 -13.82
C VAL A 164 8.89 -1.29 -13.49
N SER A 165 10.07 -0.93 -14.01
CA SER A 165 11.40 -1.42 -13.65
C SER A 165 12.46 -0.35 -13.88
#